data_AF-A0A6L8T7B9-F1
#
_entry.id   AF-A0A6L8T7B9-F1
#
_cell.length_a   1.000
_cell.length_b   1.000
_cell.length_c   1.000
_cell.angle_alpha   90.00
_cell.angle_beta   90.00
_cell.angle_gamma   90.00
#
_symmetry.space_group_name_H-M   'P 1'
#
loop_
_entity.id
_entity.type
_entity.pdbx_description
1 polymer ?
#
loop_
_entity_poly.entity_id
_entity_poly.type
_entity_poly.pdbx_seq_one_letter_code
_entity_poly.pdbx_strand_id
1 'polypeptide(L)'
;MKITRDGKEIELTAEELEEAHAEFVTNFMRMTLETDFGVSPEDSQDLAEQAYDRYCEGNGETEYECIEAVYSESNDLDDGTMIRPAYCGKCYSHVNGHYCEERHEYISEDSCCDHVHSDVVFKVYTCGEFKGYYYIDGFKTQADALLALCEMFGCGCVDDVRVEATVEE
;
A
#
# COMPACT_ATOMS: atom_id res chain seq x y z
N MET A 1 -9.45 -37.90 -0.29
CA MET A 1 -9.69 -37.32 -1.64
C MET A 1 -8.94 -38.15 -2.67
N LYS A 2 -9.36 -38.24 -3.94
CA LYS A 2 -8.66 -39.03 -4.95
C LYS A 2 -8.20 -38.16 -6.12
N ILE A 3 -6.95 -38.34 -6.53
CA ILE A 3 -6.37 -37.63 -7.67
C ILE A 3 -5.83 -38.62 -8.69
N THR A 4 -5.70 -38.18 -9.95
CA THR A 4 -5.06 -38.97 -11.00
C THR A 4 -3.76 -38.28 -11.40
N ARG A 5 -2.63 -38.97 -11.22
CA ARG A 5 -1.30 -38.50 -11.64
C ARG A 5 -0.60 -39.62 -12.40
N ASP A 6 -0.09 -39.31 -13.60
CA ASP A 6 0.55 -40.27 -14.51
C ASP A 6 -0.32 -41.52 -14.80
N GLY A 7 -1.64 -41.33 -14.90
CA GLY A 7 -2.60 -42.41 -15.15
C GLY A 7 -2.82 -43.37 -13.98
N LYS A 8 -2.29 -43.06 -12.79
CA LYS A 8 -2.53 -43.81 -11.55
C LYS A 8 -3.45 -43.03 -10.62
N GLU A 9 -4.41 -43.74 -10.03
CA GLU A 9 -5.31 -43.21 -9.01
C GLU A 9 -4.60 -43.27 -7.66
N ILE A 10 -4.44 -42.10 -7.02
CA ILE A 10 -3.78 -41.95 -5.72
C ILE A 10 -4.83 -41.43 -4.74
N GLU A 11 -4.99 -42.14 -3.62
CA GLU A 11 -5.84 -41.71 -2.52
C GLU A 11 -4.99 -40.92 -1.53
N LEU A 12 -5.32 -39.64 -1.37
CA LEU A 12 -4.67 -38.76 -0.42
C LEU A 12 -5.19 -39.05 0.98
N THR A 13 -4.25 -39.18 1.91
CA THR A 13 -4.52 -39.16 3.35
C THR A 13 -5.08 -37.80 3.78
N ALA A 14 -5.63 -37.74 5.00
CA ALA A 14 -6.13 -36.48 5.55
C ALA A 14 -4.98 -35.46 5.74
N GLU A 15 -3.81 -35.94 6.18
CA GLU A 15 -2.59 -35.14 6.36
C GLU A 15 -2.12 -34.55 5.03
N GLU A 16 -1.98 -35.37 3.98
CA GLU A 16 -1.57 -34.87 2.64
C GLU A 16 -2.58 -33.86 2.06
N LEU A 17 -3.87 -34.01 2.39
CA LEU A 17 -4.90 -33.07 1.95
C LEU A 17 -4.80 -31.74 2.71
N GLU A 18 -4.51 -31.79 4.00
CA GLU A 18 -4.34 -30.64 4.87
C GLU A 18 -3.07 -29.85 4.50
N GLU A 19 -1.95 -30.53 4.26
CA GLU A 19 -0.71 -29.89 3.77
C GLU A 19 -0.91 -29.22 2.42
N ALA A 20 -1.58 -29.89 1.48
CA ALA A 20 -1.86 -29.31 0.16
C ALA A 20 -2.80 -28.09 0.25
N HIS A 21 -3.75 -28.11 1.19
CA HIS A 21 -4.62 -26.97 1.46
C HIS A 21 -3.84 -25.80 2.06
N ALA A 22 -2.99 -26.07 3.05
CA ALA A 22 -2.13 -25.06 3.67
C ALA A 22 -1.24 -24.39 2.62
N GLU A 23 -0.52 -25.19 1.82
CA GLU A 23 0.35 -24.66 0.78
C GLU A 23 -0.43 -23.82 -0.25
N PHE A 24 -1.63 -24.25 -0.64
CA PHE A 24 -2.47 -23.51 -1.59
C PHE A 24 -2.91 -22.15 -1.03
N VAL A 25 -3.43 -22.12 0.19
CA VAL A 25 -3.94 -20.90 0.82
C VAL A 25 -2.81 -19.95 1.18
N THR A 26 -1.72 -20.43 1.79
CA THR A 26 -0.56 -19.59 2.12
C THR A 26 0.08 -18.99 0.86
N ASN A 27 0.18 -19.74 -0.26
CA ASN A 27 0.67 -19.17 -1.52
C ASN A 27 -0.27 -18.07 -2.07
N PHE A 28 -1.60 -18.26 -1.96
CA PHE A 28 -2.57 -17.22 -2.32
C PHE A 28 -2.38 -15.96 -1.45
N MET A 29 -2.24 -16.13 -0.14
CA MET A 29 -2.03 -15.03 0.79
C MET A 29 -0.73 -14.28 0.51
N ARG A 30 0.37 -15.00 0.29
CA ARG A 30 1.66 -14.41 -0.09
C ARG A 30 1.56 -13.59 -1.38
N MET A 31 0.97 -14.17 -2.43
CA MET A 31 0.79 -13.46 -3.69
C MET A 31 -0.02 -12.19 -3.53
N THR A 32 -1.09 -12.24 -2.75
CA THR A 32 -1.95 -11.08 -2.48
C THR A 32 -1.18 -10.00 -1.71
N LEU A 33 -0.38 -10.38 -0.71
CA LEU A 33 0.51 -9.45 0.01
C LEU A 33 1.48 -8.75 -0.95
N GLU A 34 2.07 -9.47 -1.90
CA GLU A 34 3.01 -8.92 -2.87
C GLU A 34 2.32 -8.04 -3.94
N THR A 35 1.17 -8.45 -4.47
CA THR A 35 0.52 -7.76 -5.59
C THR A 35 -0.39 -6.62 -5.16
N ASP A 36 -1.16 -6.82 -4.09
CA ASP A 36 -2.26 -5.94 -3.71
C ASP A 36 -1.83 -5.00 -2.57
N PHE A 37 -0.98 -5.48 -1.67
CA PHE A 37 -0.47 -4.72 -0.52
C PHE A 37 0.97 -4.21 -0.72
N GLY A 38 1.64 -4.62 -1.79
CA GLY A 38 2.99 -4.16 -2.14
C GLY A 38 4.09 -4.62 -1.16
N VAL A 39 3.84 -5.70 -0.41
CA VAL A 39 4.82 -6.29 0.51
C VAL A 39 5.96 -6.91 -0.29
N SER A 40 7.18 -6.75 0.22
CA SER A 40 8.38 -7.33 -0.38
C SER A 40 8.32 -8.87 -0.36
N PRO A 41 8.94 -9.59 -1.32
CA PRO A 41 9.02 -11.05 -1.28
C PRO A 41 9.80 -11.61 -0.08
N GLU A 42 10.62 -10.77 0.58
CA GLU A 42 11.37 -11.15 1.78
C GLU A 42 10.47 -11.19 3.03
N ASP A 43 9.46 -10.32 3.11
CA ASP A 43 8.54 -10.22 4.25
C ASP A 43 7.20 -10.95 4.00
N SER A 44 6.81 -11.14 2.74
CA SER A 44 5.51 -11.68 2.34
C SER A 44 5.27 -13.11 2.83
N GLN A 45 6.31 -13.93 2.95
CA GLN A 45 6.20 -15.31 3.39
C GLN A 45 5.79 -15.39 4.86
N ASP A 46 6.49 -14.66 5.74
CA ASP A 46 6.22 -14.68 7.19
C ASP A 46 4.83 -14.09 7.51
N LEU A 47 4.41 -13.06 6.77
CA LEU A 47 3.06 -12.49 6.91
C LEU A 47 1.97 -13.42 6.37
N ALA A 48 2.23 -14.16 5.30
CA ALA A 48 1.29 -15.15 4.77
C ALA A 48 1.09 -16.33 5.74
N GLU A 49 2.15 -16.77 6.41
CA GLU A 49 2.06 -17.82 7.44
C GLU A 49 1.22 -17.35 8.65
N GLN A 50 1.43 -16.12 9.12
CA GLN A 50 0.61 -15.52 10.18
C GLN A 50 -0.86 -15.36 9.78
N ALA A 51 -1.12 -14.92 8.55
CA ALA A 51 -2.49 -14.79 8.03
C ALA A 51 -3.16 -16.17 7.92
N TYR A 52 -2.40 -17.20 7.54
CA TYR A 52 -2.90 -18.58 7.49
C TYR A 52 -3.22 -19.14 8.88
N ASP A 53 -2.34 -18.94 9.86
CA ASP A 53 -2.58 -19.34 11.25
C ASP A 53 -3.87 -18.71 11.79
N ARG A 54 -4.07 -17.41 11.54
CA ARG A 54 -5.29 -16.69 11.90
C ARG A 54 -6.54 -17.24 11.21
N TYR A 55 -6.43 -17.53 9.92
CA TYR A 55 -7.51 -18.15 9.16
C TYR A 55 -7.91 -19.51 9.73
N CYS A 56 -6.93 -20.31 10.16
CA CYS A 56 -7.15 -21.60 10.81
C CYS A 56 -7.82 -21.52 12.19
N GLU A 57 -7.82 -20.37 12.87
CA GLU A 57 -8.58 -20.17 14.11
C GLU A 57 -10.09 -20.30 13.89
N GLY A 58 -10.56 -20.08 12.64
CA GLY A 58 -11.96 -20.30 12.26
C GLY A 58 -12.92 -19.26 12.84
N ASN A 59 -12.44 -18.04 13.06
CA ASN A 59 -13.23 -16.92 13.61
C ASN A 59 -14.28 -16.36 12.62
N GLY A 60 -14.38 -16.93 11.41
CA GLY A 60 -15.28 -16.51 10.35
C GLY A 60 -14.71 -15.43 9.43
N GLU A 61 -13.46 -15.02 9.66
CA GLU A 61 -12.70 -14.15 8.76
C GLU A 61 -12.38 -14.90 7.45
N THR A 62 -12.48 -14.20 6.33
CA THR A 62 -12.02 -14.67 5.02
C THR A 62 -10.49 -14.63 4.93
N GLU A 63 -9.94 -15.34 3.96
CA GLU A 63 -8.50 -15.32 3.69
C GLU A 63 -7.99 -13.89 3.48
N TYR A 64 -8.77 -13.04 2.81
CA TYR A 64 -8.41 -11.65 2.56
C TYR A 64 -8.46 -10.79 3.84
N GLU A 65 -9.46 -10.99 4.70
CA GLU A 65 -9.55 -10.28 5.99
C GLU A 65 -8.40 -10.65 6.93
N CYS A 66 -7.96 -11.92 6.94
CA CYS A 66 -6.78 -12.33 7.69
C CYS A 66 -5.51 -11.66 7.16
N ILE A 67 -5.36 -11.55 5.83
CA ILE A 67 -4.24 -10.82 5.21
C ILE A 67 -4.27 -9.35 5.63
N GLU A 68 -5.42 -8.69 5.52
CA GLU A 68 -5.58 -7.27 5.86
C GLU A 68 -5.27 -7.00 7.34
N ALA A 69 -5.71 -7.89 8.23
CA ALA A 69 -5.43 -7.80 9.66
C ALA A 69 -3.93 -7.93 9.95
N VAL A 70 -3.28 -8.97 9.43
CA VAL A 70 -1.84 -9.20 9.67
C VAL A 70 -0.99 -8.11 8.99
N TYR A 71 -1.37 -7.67 7.79
CA TYR A 71 -0.74 -6.52 7.15
C TYR A 71 -0.87 -5.29 8.01
N SER A 72 -2.07 -4.96 8.48
CA SER A 72 -2.31 -3.79 9.34
C SER A 72 -1.56 -3.90 10.67
N GLU A 73 -1.56 -5.06 11.32
CA GLU A 73 -0.83 -5.31 12.57
C GLU A 73 0.69 -5.29 12.39
N SER A 74 1.20 -5.71 11.22
CA SER A 74 2.62 -5.60 10.87
C SER A 74 3.01 -4.16 10.53
N ASN A 75 2.09 -3.42 9.93
CA ASN A 75 2.23 -2.03 9.52
C ASN A 75 1.78 -1.07 10.64
N ASP A 76 1.32 -1.59 11.79
CA ASP A 76 1.12 -0.85 13.06
C ASP A 76 2.48 -0.53 13.71
N LEU A 77 3.59 -0.85 13.04
CA LEU A 77 4.90 -0.23 13.25
C LEU A 77 5.12 1.06 12.42
N ASP A 78 4.17 1.44 11.57
CA ASP A 78 4.11 2.75 10.92
C ASP A 78 3.17 3.68 11.73
N ASP A 79 3.77 4.72 12.29
CA ASP A 79 3.29 5.71 13.27
C ASP A 79 2.11 6.56 12.78
N GLY A 80 1.03 6.00 12.21
CA GLY A 80 -0.02 6.81 11.58
C GLY A 80 0.53 7.78 10.52
N THR A 81 1.76 7.54 10.04
CA THR A 81 2.50 8.36 9.10
C THR A 81 2.04 8.00 7.69
N MET A 82 1.76 9.00 6.86
CA MET A 82 1.25 8.77 5.52
C MET A 82 1.98 9.69 4.55
N ILE A 83 2.70 9.10 3.58
CA ILE A 83 3.19 9.78 2.39
C ILE A 83 2.63 9.08 1.16
N ARG A 84 1.79 9.78 0.39
CA ARG A 84 1.27 9.24 -0.89
C ARG A 84 0.95 10.35 -1.87
N PRO A 85 0.95 10.06 -3.19
CA PRO A 85 0.49 11.03 -4.19
C PRO A 85 -0.91 11.55 -3.86
N ALA A 86 -1.10 12.85 -3.99
CA ALA A 86 -2.39 13.47 -3.81
C ALA A 86 -3.33 13.10 -4.95
N TYR A 87 -4.58 12.78 -4.58
CA TYR A 87 -5.64 12.41 -5.50
C TYR A 87 -6.90 13.21 -5.18
N CYS A 88 -7.70 13.45 -6.21
CA CYS A 88 -9.04 13.98 -6.07
C CYS A 88 -9.91 13.01 -5.26
N GLY A 89 -10.39 13.40 -4.08
CA GLY A 89 -11.19 12.52 -3.21
C GLY A 89 -12.52 12.02 -3.80
N LYS A 90 -13.00 12.64 -4.90
CA LYS A 90 -14.21 12.21 -5.62
C LYS A 90 -13.94 11.39 -6.87
N CYS A 91 -12.87 11.74 -7.58
CA CYS A 91 -12.57 11.21 -8.90
C CYS A 91 -11.34 10.30 -8.93
N TYR A 92 -10.65 10.16 -7.79
CA TYR A 92 -9.46 9.35 -7.56
C TYR A 92 -8.32 9.56 -8.58
N SER A 93 -8.36 10.66 -9.34
CA SER A 93 -7.33 11.03 -10.29
C SER A 93 -6.17 11.76 -9.59
N HIS A 94 -4.94 11.48 -10.01
CA HIS A 94 -3.76 12.23 -9.57
C HIS A 94 -3.92 13.72 -9.85
N VAL A 95 -3.46 14.56 -8.92
CA VAL A 95 -3.54 16.03 -9.05
C VAL A 95 -2.57 16.57 -10.12
N ASN A 96 -1.71 15.72 -10.69
CA ASN A 96 -0.70 16.10 -11.66
C ASN A 96 -1.23 16.08 -13.12
N GLY A 97 -2.07 17.05 -13.48
CA GLY A 97 -2.46 17.29 -14.87
C GLY A 97 -3.62 16.45 -15.43
N HIS A 98 -4.51 15.95 -14.57
CA HIS A 98 -5.69 15.18 -14.98
C HIS A 98 -6.97 16.01 -15.11
N TYR A 99 -7.86 15.59 -15.99
CA TYR A 99 -9.19 16.18 -16.18
C TYR A 99 -10.15 15.74 -15.06
N CYS A 100 -10.83 16.70 -14.42
CA CYS A 100 -11.85 16.43 -13.42
C CYS A 100 -13.23 16.43 -14.09
N GLU A 101 -13.91 15.29 -14.12
CA GLU A 101 -15.24 15.19 -14.72
C GLU A 101 -16.28 16.10 -14.04
N GLU A 102 -16.15 16.34 -12.73
CA GLU A 102 -17.06 17.19 -11.96
C GLU A 102 -16.87 18.70 -12.21
N ARG A 103 -15.62 19.17 -12.43
CA ARG A 103 -15.36 20.58 -12.78
C ARG A 103 -15.42 20.83 -14.29
N HIS A 104 -15.48 19.76 -15.09
CA HIS A 104 -15.39 19.82 -16.55
C HIS A 104 -14.15 20.57 -17.06
N GLU A 105 -13.03 20.49 -16.33
CA GLU A 105 -11.79 21.18 -16.68
C GLU A 105 -10.56 20.41 -16.21
N TYR A 106 -9.39 20.78 -16.75
CA TYR A 106 -8.11 20.24 -16.32
C TYR A 106 -7.75 20.78 -14.94
N ILE A 107 -7.34 19.87 -14.04
CA ILE A 107 -6.68 20.24 -12.79
C ILE A 107 -5.26 20.64 -13.16
N SER A 108 -5.03 21.95 -13.30
CA SER A 108 -3.69 22.48 -13.53
C SER A 108 -2.86 22.44 -12.25
N GLU A 109 -1.55 22.52 -12.41
CA GLU A 109 -0.58 22.64 -11.32
C GLU A 109 -0.96 23.76 -10.34
N ASP A 110 -1.57 24.86 -10.80
CA ASP A 110 -1.98 25.98 -9.93
C ASP A 110 -3.47 26.06 -9.59
N SER A 111 -4.31 25.10 -10.02
CA SER A 111 -5.75 25.12 -9.74
C SER A 111 -6.11 24.05 -8.72
N CYS A 112 -5.84 24.36 -7.45
CA CYS A 112 -6.33 23.57 -6.33
C CYS A 112 -7.87 23.59 -6.34
N CYS A 113 -8.47 22.48 -6.76
CA CYS A 113 -9.91 22.27 -6.67
C CYS A 113 -10.33 22.25 -5.20
N ASP A 114 -11.52 22.77 -4.86
CA ASP A 114 -12.16 22.67 -3.52
C ASP A 114 -12.17 21.24 -2.91
N HIS A 115 -11.93 20.21 -3.73
CA HIS A 115 -11.84 18.81 -3.33
C HIS A 115 -10.41 18.29 -3.01
N VAL A 116 -9.37 19.12 -3.18
CA VAL A 116 -7.94 18.79 -2.98
C VAL A 116 -7.30 19.69 -1.91
N HIS A 117 -8.07 20.55 -1.25
CA HIS A 117 -7.57 21.37 -0.14
C HIS A 117 -7.62 20.59 1.17
N SER A 118 -6.46 20.11 1.59
CA SER A 118 -6.22 19.76 2.99
C SER A 118 -4.88 20.37 3.41
N ASP A 119 -4.84 20.81 4.66
CA ASP A 119 -3.67 21.22 5.43
C ASP A 119 -2.50 20.21 5.38
N VAL A 120 -2.74 18.98 4.93
CA VAL A 120 -1.75 17.92 4.78
C VAL A 120 -1.27 17.69 3.33
N VAL A 121 -1.63 18.56 2.36
CA VAL A 121 -1.17 18.45 0.97
C VAL A 121 -0.01 19.39 0.66
N PHE A 122 1.10 18.83 0.20
CA PHE A 122 2.33 19.55 -0.11
C PHE A 122 2.79 19.35 -1.56
N LYS A 123 3.36 20.40 -2.16
CA LYS A 123 4.19 20.30 -3.36
C LYS A 123 5.53 19.71 -2.97
N VAL A 124 5.92 18.62 -3.61
CA VAL A 124 7.20 17.95 -3.35
C VAL A 124 8.16 18.20 -4.51
N TYR A 125 9.38 18.62 -4.15
CA TYR A 125 10.49 18.80 -5.06
C TYR A 125 11.67 17.95 -4.58
N THR A 126 12.42 17.39 -5.52
CA THR A 126 13.68 16.68 -5.23
C THR A 126 14.76 17.14 -6.20
N CYS A 127 15.95 17.47 -5.70
CA CYS A 127 17.05 18.03 -6.49
C CYS A 127 16.63 19.26 -7.33
N GLY A 128 15.66 20.03 -6.84
CA GLY A 128 15.09 21.18 -7.55
C GLY A 128 14.05 20.86 -8.64
N GLU A 129 13.73 19.58 -8.89
CA GLU A 129 12.68 19.17 -9.82
C GLU A 129 11.34 18.96 -9.11
N PHE A 130 10.25 19.46 -9.69
CA PHE A 130 8.90 19.21 -9.20
C PHE A 130 8.50 17.75 -9.45
N LYS A 131 8.09 17.05 -8.39
CA LYS A 131 7.66 15.64 -8.46
C LYS A 131 6.15 15.47 -8.39
N GLY A 132 5.44 16.42 -7.79
CA GLY A 132 3.98 16.41 -7.72
C GLY A 132 3.44 16.86 -6.38
N TYR A 133 2.15 16.58 -6.19
CA TYR A 133 1.42 16.84 -4.96
C TYR A 133 1.34 15.57 -4.13
N TYR A 134 1.60 15.66 -2.82
CA TYR A 134 1.58 14.53 -1.90
C TYR A 134 0.79 14.86 -0.64
N TYR A 135 0.02 13.88 -0.16
CA TYR A 135 -0.46 13.86 1.21
C TYR A 135 0.71 13.47 2.12
N ILE A 136 1.00 14.30 3.11
CA ILE A 136 2.04 14.08 4.12
C ILE A 136 1.41 14.35 5.49
N ASP A 137 1.17 13.30 6.27
CA ASP A 137 0.55 13.39 7.59
C ASP A 137 1.17 12.39 8.57
N GLY A 138 0.92 12.57 9.87
CA GLY A 138 1.33 11.67 10.95
C GLY A 138 2.79 11.81 11.41
N PHE A 139 3.61 12.59 10.72
CA PHE A 139 5.02 12.76 11.11
C PHE A 139 5.17 13.65 12.33
N LYS A 140 5.91 13.17 13.34
CA LYS A 140 6.23 13.94 14.56
C LYS A 140 6.98 15.23 14.25
N THR A 141 7.85 15.22 13.24
CA THR A 141 8.60 16.40 12.79
C THR A 141 8.68 16.48 11.27
N GLN A 142 8.90 17.70 10.75
CA GLN A 142 9.14 17.92 9.32
C GLN A 142 10.42 17.21 8.83
N ALA A 143 11.42 17.03 9.69
CA ALA A 143 12.66 16.34 9.32
C ALA A 143 12.40 14.85 9.04
N ASP A 144 11.53 14.22 9.82
CA ASP A 144 11.14 12.81 9.61
C ASP A 144 10.39 12.64 8.28
N ALA A 145 9.48 13.57 7.97
CA ALA A 145 8.77 13.59 6.69
C ALA A 145 9.74 13.76 5.50
N LEU A 146 10.71 14.67 5.61
CA LEU A 146 11.70 14.89 4.56
C LEU A 146 12.64 13.70 4.38
N LEU A 147 13.01 13.01 5.47
CA LEU A 147 13.81 11.78 5.40
C LEU A 147 13.05 10.67 4.67
N ALA A 148 11.79 10.45 5.02
CA ALA A 148 10.95 9.45 4.37
C ALA A 148 10.73 9.77 2.87
N LEU A 149 10.55 11.05 2.51
CA LEU A 149 10.54 11.48 1.11
C LEU A 149 11.90 11.24 0.41
N CYS A 150 13.02 11.53 1.10
CA CYS A 150 14.35 11.31 0.57
C CYS A 150 14.57 9.83 0.23
N GLU A 151 14.15 8.92 1.10
CA GLU A 151 14.18 7.48 0.89
C GLU A 151 13.25 7.07 -0.26
N MET A 152 12.01 7.55 -0.28
CA MET A 152 11.01 7.27 -1.32
C MET A 152 11.50 7.63 -2.73
N PHE A 153 12.17 8.78 -2.88
CA PHE A 153 12.68 9.24 -4.18
C PHE A 153 14.13 8.84 -4.45
N GLY A 154 14.79 8.13 -3.54
CA GLY A 154 16.19 7.72 -3.67
C GLY A 154 17.17 8.91 -3.75
N CYS A 155 16.89 9.99 -3.03
CA CYS A 155 17.74 11.17 -2.99
C CYS A 155 19.01 10.89 -2.16
N GLY A 156 20.13 11.49 -2.55
CA GLY A 156 21.42 11.30 -1.87
C GLY A 156 21.50 12.04 -0.52
N CYS A 157 20.71 13.10 -0.34
CA CYS A 157 20.59 13.80 0.92
C CYS A 157 19.19 14.42 1.12
N VAL A 158 18.80 14.59 2.38
CA VAL A 158 17.51 15.20 2.76
C VAL A 158 17.43 16.67 2.33
N ASP A 159 18.57 17.36 2.24
CA ASP A 159 18.65 18.74 1.75
C ASP A 159 18.26 18.87 0.26
N ASP A 160 18.27 17.77 -0.51
CA ASP A 160 17.78 17.75 -1.88
C ASP A 160 16.24 17.73 -1.94
N VAL A 161 15.55 17.42 -0.83
CA VAL A 161 14.09 17.34 -0.77
C VAL A 161 13.51 18.63 -0.20
N ARG A 162 12.51 19.17 -0.88
CA ARG A 162 11.79 20.35 -0.45
C ARG A 162 10.29 20.13 -0.54
N VAL A 163 9.57 20.51 0.52
CA VAL A 163 8.11 20.53 0.55
C VAL A 163 7.61 21.96 0.68
N GLU A 164 6.57 22.31 -0.07
CA GLU A 164 5.86 23.60 0.03
C GLU A 164 4.38 23.34 0.29
N ALA A 165 3.81 24.00 1.30
CA ALA A 165 2.38 23.89 1.59
C ALA A 165 1.56 24.50 0.43
N THR A 166 0.41 23.90 0.14
CA THR A 166 -0.48 24.35 -0.96
C THR A 166 -1.41 25.50 -0.58
N VAL A 167 -1.42 25.92 0.69
CA VAL A 167 -2.25 27.00 1.20
C VAL A 167 -1.41 28.28 1.32
N GLU A 168 -1.72 29.30 0.52
CA GLU A 168 -1.37 30.70 0.84
C GLU A 168 -2.49 31.28 1.72
N GLU A 169 -2.12 31.99 2.80
CA GLU A 169 -3.05 32.72 3.69
C GLU A 169 -3.97 33.70 2.96
#